data_AF-A0A8T4XNH8-F1
#
_entry.id   AF-A0A8T4XNH8-F1
#
_cell.length_a   1.000
_cell.length_b   1.000
_cell.length_c   1.000
_cell.angle_alpha   90.00
_cell.angle_beta   90.00
_cell.angle_gamma   90.00
#
_symmetry.space_group_name_H-M   'P 1'
#
loop_
_entity.id
_entity.type
_entity.pdbx_description
1 polymer ?
#
loop_
_entity_poly.entity_id
_entity_poly.type
_entity_poly.pdbx_seq_one_letter_code
_entity_poly.pdbx_strand_id
1 'polypeptide(L)'
;MQIKSLGVSIKLRHFLIPNNNHWFRRTVLVFAFILFDYFSTMTFCRAPWEEANVYARFFMENFGIHVGLTLFVVMVNFPVYMLLTFDSHVVRLPGRIAVAAETFTDFVFAWFVAGLHFDGGASWFWSAPSPLRQGLGAVLYLLGTFVFVKPRNPFCDIHHSRF
;
A
#
# COMPACT_ATOMS: atom_id res chain seq x y z
N MET A 1 -37.88 15.06 -18.85
CA MET A 1 -36.96 15.18 -17.69
C MET A 1 -36.48 13.78 -17.34
N GLN A 2 -35.36 13.33 -17.91
CA GLN A 2 -34.84 11.98 -17.67
C GLN A 2 -33.67 12.05 -16.69
N ILE A 3 -33.87 11.49 -15.50
CA ILE A 3 -32.80 11.18 -14.57
C ILE A 3 -32.09 9.97 -15.16
N LYS A 4 -30.94 10.18 -15.81
CA LYS A 4 -30.04 9.09 -16.19
C LYS A 4 -29.59 8.42 -14.90
N SER A 5 -30.19 7.28 -14.57
CA SER A 5 -29.68 6.42 -13.49
C SER A 5 -28.25 6.04 -13.83
N LEU A 6 -27.33 6.37 -12.94
CA LEU A 6 -25.91 6.02 -13.02
C LEU A 6 -25.78 4.49 -12.98
N GLY A 7 -25.93 3.84 -14.13
CA GLY A 7 -25.78 2.40 -14.30
C GLY A 7 -24.31 2.02 -14.26
N VAL A 8 -23.67 2.14 -13.09
CA VAL A 8 -22.34 1.60 -12.87
C VAL A 8 -22.49 0.11 -12.63
N SER A 9 -22.34 -0.69 -13.69
CA SER A 9 -22.18 -2.14 -13.56
C SER A 9 -20.79 -2.43 -12.99
N ILE A 10 -20.66 -2.35 -11.65
CA ILE A 10 -19.44 -2.73 -10.94
C ILE A 10 -19.32 -4.26 -11.03
N LYS A 11 -18.67 -4.77 -12.09
CA LYS A 11 -18.33 -6.19 -12.15
C LYS A 11 -17.31 -6.49 -11.07
N LEU A 12 -17.53 -7.52 -10.26
CA LEU A 12 -16.65 -7.99 -9.15
C LEU A 12 -15.17 -8.10 -9.54
N ARG A 13 -14.87 -8.35 -10.82
CA ARG A 13 -13.51 -8.37 -11.37
C ARG A 13 -12.76 -7.04 -11.21
N HIS A 14 -13.47 -5.91 -11.16
CA HIS A 14 -12.87 -4.60 -10.92
C HIS A 14 -12.41 -4.44 -9.46
N PHE A 15 -12.88 -5.28 -8.53
CA PHE A 15 -12.41 -5.27 -7.14
C PHE A 15 -11.17 -6.11 -6.89
N LEU A 16 -10.81 -7.01 -7.82
CA LEU A 16 -9.75 -8.01 -7.60
C LEU A 16 -8.42 -7.66 -8.27
N ILE A 17 -8.43 -6.80 -9.28
CA ILE A 17 -7.21 -6.44 -10.01
C ILE A 17 -7.31 -4.96 -10.42
N PRO A 18 -6.34 -4.11 -10.02
CA PRO A 18 -6.26 -2.75 -10.54
C PRO A 18 -6.08 -2.76 -12.06
N ASN A 19 -6.89 -2.00 -12.82
CA ASN A 19 -6.85 -2.02 -14.29
C ASN A 19 -5.57 -1.42 -14.88
N ASN A 20 -5.00 -0.45 -14.17
CA ASN A 20 -3.92 0.39 -14.69
C ASN A 20 -2.55 -0.21 -14.36
N ASN A 21 -1.68 -0.32 -15.36
CA ASN A 21 -0.31 -0.85 -15.20
C ASN A 21 0.50 -0.06 -14.15
N HIS A 22 0.23 1.24 -13.99
CA HIS A 22 0.88 2.08 -12.98
C HIS A 22 0.43 1.78 -11.54
N TRP A 23 -0.89 1.73 -11.31
CA TRP A 23 -1.47 1.43 -10.00
C TRP A 23 -1.20 -0.01 -9.56
N PHE A 24 -1.18 -0.95 -10.51
CA PHE A 24 -0.78 -2.32 -10.26
C PHE A 24 0.67 -2.42 -9.77
N ARG A 25 1.62 -1.73 -10.42
CA ARG A 25 3.02 -1.71 -9.99
C ARG A 25 3.21 -1.13 -8.58
N ARG A 26 2.48 -0.05 -8.24
CA ARG A 26 2.47 0.50 -6.87
C ARG A 26 1.93 -0.52 -5.87
N THR A 27 0.83 -1.18 -6.21
CA THR A 27 0.25 -2.24 -5.39
C THR A 27 1.27 -3.35 -5.15
N VAL A 28 1.93 -3.86 -6.19
CA VAL A 28 2.98 -4.89 -6.08
C VAL A 28 4.12 -4.42 -5.18
N LEU A 29 4.57 -3.17 -5.31
CA LEU A 29 5.65 -2.63 -4.48
C LEU A 29 5.25 -2.58 -2.99
N VAL A 30 4.08 -2.02 -2.67
CA VAL A 30 3.56 -1.94 -1.29
C VAL A 30 3.40 -3.35 -0.70
N PHE A 31 2.81 -4.27 -1.46
CA PHE A 31 2.64 -5.66 -1.03
C PHE A 31 3.97 -6.40 -0.85
N ALA A 32 5.02 -6.06 -1.59
CA ALA A 32 6.35 -6.64 -1.38
C ALA A 32 6.91 -6.30 0.01
N PHE A 33 6.77 -5.04 0.47
CA PHE A 33 7.18 -4.64 1.81
C PHE A 33 6.32 -5.30 2.89
N ILE A 34 5.00 -5.36 2.70
CA ILE A 34 4.06 -6.03 3.62
C ILE A 34 4.40 -7.51 3.76
N LEU A 35 4.60 -8.20 2.63
CA LEU A 35 4.91 -9.63 2.62
C LEU A 35 6.28 -9.90 3.24
N PHE A 36 7.28 -9.05 2.97
CA PHE A 36 8.59 -9.17 3.59
C PHE A 36 8.50 -9.07 5.12
N ASP A 37 7.80 -8.05 5.62
CA ASP A 37 7.55 -7.88 7.05
C ASP A 37 6.82 -9.10 7.64
N TYR A 38 5.70 -9.50 7.03
CA TYR A 38 4.92 -10.66 7.42
C TYR A 38 5.74 -11.97 7.47
N PHE A 39 6.53 -12.25 6.44
CA PHE A 39 7.36 -13.46 6.41
C PHE A 39 8.47 -13.38 7.46
N SER A 40 9.12 -12.22 7.62
CA SER A 40 10.15 -12.04 8.65
C SER A 40 9.59 -12.27 10.06
N THR A 41 8.42 -11.70 10.37
CA THR A 41 7.74 -11.92 11.65
C THR A 41 7.34 -13.39 11.80
N MET A 42 6.77 -14.04 10.78
CA MET A 42 6.43 -15.47 10.88
C MET A 42 7.63 -16.39 11.11
N THR A 43 8.77 -16.12 10.49
CA THR A 43 9.94 -17.00 10.59
C THR A 43 10.74 -16.78 11.86
N PHE A 44 10.82 -15.54 12.32
CA PHE A 44 11.74 -15.15 13.39
C PHE A 44 11.02 -14.88 14.73
N CYS A 45 9.75 -14.46 14.74
CA CYS A 45 9.02 -14.18 15.97
C CYS A 45 8.59 -15.50 16.64
N ARG A 46 9.07 -15.74 17.85
CA ARG A 46 8.79 -16.98 18.61
C ARG A 46 7.69 -16.79 19.63
N ALA A 47 7.42 -15.56 20.03
CA ALA A 47 6.40 -15.24 21.01
C ALA A 47 5.73 -13.88 20.77
N PRO A 48 4.42 -13.73 21.06
CA PRO A 48 3.69 -12.49 20.79
C PRO A 48 4.28 -11.23 21.45
N TRP A 49 4.88 -11.35 22.63
CA TRP A 49 5.45 -10.20 23.35
C TRP A 49 6.75 -9.66 22.72
N GLU A 50 7.38 -10.41 21.81
CA GLU A 50 8.55 -9.96 21.05
C GLU A 50 8.13 -8.93 19.99
N GLU A 51 6.92 -9.07 19.44
CA GLU A 51 6.36 -8.13 18.46
C GLU A 51 6.11 -6.78 19.12
N ALA A 52 6.78 -5.73 18.62
CA ALA A 52 6.67 -4.39 19.21
C ALA A 52 5.37 -3.68 18.80
N ASN A 53 4.76 -4.09 17.68
CA ASN A 53 3.49 -3.52 17.28
C ASN A 53 2.38 -4.02 18.23
N VAL A 54 1.88 -3.10 19.07
CA VAL A 54 0.86 -3.39 20.09
C VAL A 54 -0.39 -4.00 19.49
N TYR A 55 -0.79 -3.57 18.29
CA TYR A 55 -1.96 -4.13 17.60
C TYR A 55 -1.68 -5.54 17.11
N ALA A 56 -0.55 -5.77 16.44
CA ALA A 56 -0.17 -7.10 15.98
C ALA A 56 -0.06 -8.09 17.15
N ARG A 57 0.58 -7.66 18.25
CA ARG A 57 0.68 -8.40 19.51
C ARG A 57 -0.71 -8.79 20.04
N PHE A 58 -1.64 -7.84 20.11
CA PHE A 58 -3.00 -8.13 20.56
C PHE A 58 -3.66 -9.24 19.73
N PHE A 59 -3.54 -9.22 18.41
CA PHE A 59 -4.09 -10.29 17.57
C PHE A 59 -3.36 -11.63 17.79
N MET A 60 -2.03 -11.62 17.91
CA MET A 60 -1.22 -12.82 18.13
C MET A 60 -1.50 -13.47 19.48
N GLU A 61 -1.77 -12.69 20.53
CA GLU A 61 -2.13 -13.19 21.86
C GLU A 61 -3.52 -13.83 21.89
N ASN A 62 -4.50 -13.26 21.16
CA ASN A 62 -5.88 -13.75 21.16
C ASN A 62 -6.12 -14.92 20.21
N PHE A 63 -5.45 -14.96 19.06
CA PHE A 63 -5.71 -15.94 17.99
C PHE A 63 -4.52 -16.87 17.70
N GLY A 64 -3.41 -16.71 18.43
CA GLY A 64 -2.14 -17.40 18.17
C GLY A 64 -1.28 -16.67 17.13
N ILE A 65 0.02 -16.94 17.14
CA ILE A 65 1.04 -16.24 16.33
C ILE A 65 0.65 -16.19 14.84
N HIS A 66 0.46 -17.35 14.20
CA HIS A 66 0.22 -17.40 12.75
C HIS A 66 -1.12 -16.79 12.34
N VAL A 67 -2.21 -17.20 13.00
CA VAL A 67 -3.57 -16.76 12.64
C VAL A 67 -3.77 -15.29 13.03
N GLY A 68 -3.32 -14.89 14.21
CA GLY A 68 -3.39 -13.50 14.68
C GLY A 68 -2.61 -12.54 13.79
N LEU A 69 -1.36 -12.89 13.43
CA LEU A 69 -0.57 -12.07 12.51
C LEU A 69 -1.22 -11.98 11.13
N THR A 70 -1.73 -13.10 10.60
CA THR A 70 -2.43 -13.11 9.31
C THR A 70 -3.67 -12.20 9.34
N LEU A 71 -4.49 -12.29 10.39
CA LEU A 71 -5.68 -11.46 10.57
C LEU A 71 -5.32 -9.98 10.64
N PHE A 72 -4.30 -9.62 11.42
CA PHE A 72 -3.81 -8.26 11.52
C PHE A 72 -3.36 -7.71 10.16
N VAL A 73 -2.52 -8.47 9.44
CA VAL A 73 -2.03 -8.08 8.11
C VAL A 73 -3.18 -7.93 7.12
N VAL A 74 -4.14 -8.84 7.09
CA VAL A 74 -5.33 -8.71 6.23
C VAL A 74 -6.12 -7.46 6.59
N MET A 75 -6.40 -7.24 7.88
CA MET A 75 -7.23 -6.13 8.33
C MET A 75 -6.62 -4.75 8.01
N VAL A 76 -5.31 -4.57 8.25
CA VAL A 76 -4.62 -3.29 8.02
C VAL A 76 -4.44 -3.00 6.53
N ASN A 77 -4.20 -4.04 5.71
CA ASN A 77 -3.91 -3.87 4.29
C ASN A 77 -5.16 -3.88 3.40
N PHE A 78 -6.28 -4.41 3.90
CA PHE A 78 -7.52 -4.44 3.14
C PHE A 78 -8.01 -3.04 2.72
N PRO A 79 -8.07 -2.01 3.59
CA PRO A 79 -8.42 -0.65 3.18
C PRO A 79 -7.48 -0.06 2.12
N VAL A 80 -6.17 -0.32 2.25
CA VAL A 80 -5.15 0.15 1.30
C VAL A 80 -5.39 -0.45 -0.08
N TYR A 81 -5.63 -1.77 -0.13
CA TYR A 81 -5.92 -2.48 -1.36
C TYR A 81 -7.23 -2.01 -2.02
N MET A 82 -8.29 -1.80 -1.23
CA MET A 82 -9.58 -1.31 -1.71
C MET A 82 -9.46 0.09 -2.30
N LEU A 83 -8.72 0.99 -1.64
CA LEU A 83 -8.47 2.35 -2.12
C LEU A 83 -7.71 2.36 -3.46
N LEU A 84 -6.63 1.60 -3.55
CA LEU A 84 -5.82 1.47 -4.77
C LEU A 84 -6.62 0.92 -5.94
N THR A 85 -7.46 -0.08 -5.65
CA THR A 85 -8.29 -0.71 -6.67
C THR A 85 -9.39 0.23 -7.13
N PHE A 86 -10.07 0.92 -6.21
CA PHE A 86 -11.11 1.90 -6.53
C PHE A 86 -10.56 3.06 -7.38
N ASP A 87 -9.43 3.65 -6.97
CA ASP A 87 -8.80 4.74 -7.71
C ASP A 87 -8.46 4.32 -9.15
N SER A 88 -7.94 3.10 -9.32
CA SER A 88 -7.56 2.58 -10.64
C SER A 88 -8.72 2.43 -11.63
N HIS A 89 -9.96 2.31 -11.17
CA HIS A 89 -11.14 2.03 -12.00
C HIS A 89 -12.10 3.21 -12.12
N VAL A 90 -12.22 4.05 -11.09
CA VAL A 90 -13.26 5.08 -10.99
C VAL A 90 -12.73 6.48 -11.29
N VAL A 91 -11.46 6.74 -11.01
CA VAL A 91 -10.92 8.10 -10.99
C VAL A 91 -10.14 8.40 -12.27
N ARG A 92 -10.78 9.15 -13.19
CA ARG A 92 -10.12 9.71 -14.38
C ARG A 92 -9.83 11.20 -14.16
N LEU A 93 -8.70 11.49 -13.53
CA LEU A 93 -8.26 12.86 -13.27
C LEU A 93 -7.53 13.48 -14.47
N PRO A 94 -7.65 14.80 -14.70
CA PRO A 94 -6.80 15.53 -15.63
C PRO A 94 -5.31 15.36 -15.27
N GLY A 95 -4.42 15.29 -16.26
CA GLY A 95 -3.01 14.90 -16.08
C GLY A 95 -2.26 15.63 -14.96
N ARG A 96 -2.44 16.95 -14.80
CA ARG A 96 -1.79 17.72 -13.72
C ARG A 96 -2.27 17.33 -12.32
N ILE A 97 -3.57 17.07 -12.17
CA ILE A 97 -4.18 16.66 -10.89
C ILE A 97 -3.81 15.19 -10.60
N ALA A 98 -3.74 14.35 -11.64
CA ALA A 98 -3.30 12.97 -11.51
C ALA A 98 -1.86 12.87 -10.97
N VAL A 99 -0.92 13.67 -11.49
CA VAL A 99 0.47 13.68 -11.00
C VAL A 99 0.56 14.13 -9.53
N ALA A 100 -0.22 15.14 -9.13
CA ALA A 100 -0.25 15.61 -7.74
C ALA A 100 -0.84 14.55 -6.79
N ALA A 101 -1.96 13.92 -7.18
CA ALA A 101 -2.58 12.85 -6.42
C ALA A 101 -1.65 11.63 -6.30
N GLU A 102 -1.02 11.22 -7.41
CA GLU A 102 -0.04 10.12 -7.44
C GLU A 102 1.12 10.39 -6.48
N THR A 103 1.69 11.60 -6.50
CA THR A 103 2.79 11.99 -5.60
C THR A 103 2.34 11.97 -4.14
N PHE A 104 1.16 12.51 -3.84
CA PHE A 104 0.61 12.49 -2.49
C PHE A 104 0.40 11.06 -1.98
N THR A 105 -0.15 10.19 -2.82
CA THR A 105 -0.33 8.77 -2.50
C THR A 105 1.02 8.08 -2.20
N ASP A 106 2.08 8.41 -2.94
CA ASP A 106 3.41 7.84 -2.66
C ASP A 106 3.96 8.30 -1.30
N PHE A 107 3.71 9.55 -0.89
CA PHE A 107 4.07 10.01 0.45
C PHE A 107 3.28 9.28 1.54
N VAL A 108 1.98 9.07 1.33
CA VAL A 108 1.15 8.30 2.28
C VAL A 108 1.65 6.87 2.41
N PHE A 109 2.00 6.21 1.30
CA PHE A 109 2.57 4.86 1.35
C PHE A 109 3.97 4.81 1.91
N ALA A 110 4.83 5.80 1.63
CA ALA A 110 6.14 5.90 2.25
C ALA A 110 6.01 6.00 3.78
N TRP A 111 5.09 6.84 4.26
CA TRP A 111 4.80 6.97 5.69
C TRP A 111 4.22 5.67 6.28
N PHE A 112 3.29 5.03 5.59
CA PHE A 112 2.71 3.74 5.99
C PHE A 112 3.80 2.67 6.12
N VAL A 113 4.65 2.49 5.10
CA VAL A 113 5.73 1.50 5.10
C VAL A 113 6.77 1.82 6.18
N ALA A 114 7.17 3.09 6.31
CA ALA A 114 8.11 3.54 7.32
C ALA A 114 7.63 3.29 8.76
N GLY A 115 6.36 3.61 9.03
CA GLY A 115 5.78 3.47 10.37
C GLY A 115 5.48 2.02 10.71
N LEU A 116 4.59 1.37 9.95
CA LEU A 116 4.07 0.05 10.31
C LEU A 116 5.10 -1.06 10.17
N HIS A 117 5.92 -1.05 9.10
CA HIS A 117 6.80 -2.16 8.78
C HIS A 117 8.25 -1.94 9.23
N PHE A 118 8.78 -0.72 9.15
CA PHE A 118 10.14 -0.45 9.61
C PHE A 118 10.21 -0.07 11.09
N ASP A 119 9.36 0.85 11.54
CA ASP A 119 9.39 1.27 12.94
C ASP A 119 8.58 0.38 13.87
N GLY A 120 7.53 -0.28 13.37
CA GLY A 120 6.80 -1.34 14.06
C GLY A 120 7.48 -2.69 13.83
N GLY A 121 7.27 -3.27 12.65
CA GLY A 121 7.69 -4.63 12.32
C GLY A 121 9.19 -4.90 12.42
N ALA A 122 10.06 -4.00 11.96
CA ALA A 122 11.51 -4.23 12.05
C ALA A 122 12.13 -3.88 13.42
N SER A 123 11.37 -3.26 14.32
CA SER A 123 11.89 -2.77 15.61
C SER A 123 12.44 -3.83 16.55
N TRP A 124 11.86 -5.03 16.47
CA TRP A 124 12.13 -6.06 17.45
C TRP A 124 13.38 -6.88 17.08
N PHE A 125 13.75 -6.93 15.80
CA PHE A 125 14.99 -7.58 15.35
C PHE A 125 16.09 -6.58 14.95
N TRP A 126 15.75 -5.32 14.64
CA TRP A 126 16.71 -4.29 14.28
C TRP A 126 16.78 -3.20 15.34
N SER A 127 17.84 -3.24 16.16
CA SER A 127 18.07 -2.32 17.29
C SER A 127 18.46 -0.89 16.90
N ALA A 128 18.07 -0.41 15.72
CA ALA A 128 18.31 0.96 15.29
C ALA A 128 17.33 1.96 15.95
N PRO A 129 17.71 3.25 16.10
CA PRO A 129 16.79 4.28 16.57
C PRO A 129 15.55 4.41 15.67
N SER A 130 14.38 4.69 16.26
CA SER A 130 13.10 4.84 15.53
C SER A 130 13.18 5.82 14.34
N PRO A 131 13.76 7.03 14.48
CA PRO A 131 13.89 7.95 13.34
C PRO A 131 14.70 7.39 12.17
N LEU A 132 15.73 6.57 12.47
CA LEU A 132 16.57 5.95 11.45
C LEU A 132 15.81 4.84 10.71
N ARG A 133 15.06 4.01 11.43
CA ARG A 133 14.22 2.95 10.84
C ARG A 133 13.12 3.54 9.95
N GLN A 134 12.40 4.55 10.45
CA GLN A 134 11.38 5.24 9.66
C GLN A 134 11.97 5.93 8.43
N GLY A 135 13.08 6.67 8.60
CA GLY A 135 13.73 7.36 7.49
C GLY A 135 14.19 6.40 6.39
N LEU A 136 14.80 5.27 6.77
CA LEU A 136 15.22 4.26 5.81
C LEU A 136 14.04 3.58 5.11
N GLY A 137 12.98 3.25 5.84
CA GLY A 137 11.76 2.70 5.24
C GLY A 137 11.12 3.64 4.21
N ALA A 138 11.03 4.93 4.54
CA ALA A 138 10.49 5.94 3.63
C ALA A 138 11.36 6.11 2.38
N VAL A 139 12.69 6.20 2.55
CA VAL A 139 13.64 6.34 1.44
C VAL A 139 13.59 5.12 0.53
N LEU A 140 13.60 3.91 1.09
CA LEU A 140 13.52 2.66 0.30
C LEU A 140 12.23 2.58 -0.51
N TYR A 141 11.10 2.96 0.09
CA TYR A 141 9.83 2.98 -0.62
C TYR A 141 9.83 4.00 -1.78
N LEU A 142 10.30 5.23 -1.54
CA LEU A 142 10.36 6.28 -2.56
C LEU A 142 11.31 5.93 -3.71
N LEU A 143 12.49 5.36 -3.39
CA LEU A 143 13.42 4.86 -4.40
C LEU A 143 12.81 3.72 -5.22
N GLY A 144 12.16 2.77 -4.55
CA GLY A 144 11.44 1.68 -5.21
C GLY A 144 10.35 2.20 -6.12
N THR A 145 9.61 3.22 -5.68
CA THR A 145 8.59 3.87 -6.50
C THR A 145 9.22 4.52 -7.73
N PHE A 146 10.28 5.31 -7.58
CA PHE A 146 10.96 5.96 -8.71
C PHE A 146 11.47 4.95 -9.76
N VAL A 147 11.97 3.79 -9.31
CA VAL A 147 12.52 2.75 -10.20
C VAL A 147 11.43 1.91 -10.87
N PHE A 148 10.45 1.42 -10.11
CA PHE A 148 9.45 0.46 -10.59
C PHE A 148 8.21 1.12 -11.20
N VAL A 149 7.87 2.32 -10.73
CA VAL A 149 6.67 3.05 -11.06
C VAL A 149 7.06 4.24 -11.93
N LYS A 150 7.04 4.03 -13.26
CA LYS A 150 7.43 5.07 -14.22
C LYS A 150 6.47 6.27 -14.09
N PRO A 151 6.95 7.50 -13.83
CA PRO A 151 6.10 8.66 -13.65
C PRO A 151 5.25 8.90 -14.90
N ARG A 152 3.97 9.22 -14.69
CA ARG A 152 3.04 9.54 -15.77
C ARG A 152 3.54 10.81 -16.48
N ASN A 153 3.83 10.71 -17.79
CA ASN A 153 4.31 11.84 -18.58
C ASN A 153 3.12 12.74 -18.97
N PRO A 154 2.99 13.97 -18.42
CA PRO A 154 1.80 14.81 -18.63
C PRO A 154 1.67 15.34 -20.06
N PHE A 155 2.72 15.24 -20.88
CA PHE A 155 2.76 15.75 -22.26
C PHE A 155 2.14 14.82 -23.31
N CYS A 156 1.96 13.52 -23.04
CA CYS A 156 1.41 12.57 -24.03
C CYS A 156 -0.12 12.52 -24.06
N ASP A 157 -0.83 12.89 -22.98
CA ASP A 157 -2.30 12.83 -22.92
C ASP A 157 -2.99 14.02 -23.62
N ILE A 158 -2.25 15.08 -23.95
CA ILE A 158 -2.80 16.27 -24.61
C ILE A 158 -3.12 15.99 -26.09
N HIS A 159 -2.43 15.03 -26.72
CA HIS A 159 -2.63 14.71 -28.13
C HIS A 159 -3.78 13.74 -28.41
N HIS A 160 -4.25 12.98 -27.41
CA HIS A 160 -5.35 12.03 -27.59
C HIS A 160 -6.74 12.59 -27.25
N SER A 161 -6.80 13.81 -26.71
CA SER A 161 -8.04 14.50 -26.32
C SER A 161 -8.51 15.54 -27.35
N ARG A 162 -7.85 15.61 -28.51
CA ARG A 162 -8.23 16.47 -29.64
C ARG A 162 -8.37 15.70 -30.95
N PHE A 163 -9.11 14.59 -30.97
CA PHE A 163 -9.69 14.04 -32.20
C PHE A 163 -10.99 13.31 -31.87
#